data_AF-A0A651GLZ3-F1
#
_entry.id   AF-A0A651GLZ3-F1
#
_cell.length_a   1.000
_cell.length_b   1.000
_cell.length_c   1.000
_cell.angle_alpha   90.00
_cell.angle_beta   90.00
_cell.angle_gamma   90.00
#
_symmetry.space_group_name_H-M   'P 1'
#
loop_
_entity.id
_entity.type
_entity.pdbx_description
1 polymer ?
#
loop_
_entity_poly.entity_id
_entity_poly.type
_entity_poly.pdbx_seq_one_letter_code
_entity_poly.pdbx_strand_id
1 'polypeptide(L)' 'MTTILSTILMGAPGPWQIALIVIALLLLFGGRKIPELMRGLGRGIKEFKDATKEEGDEEKEKLDK' A
#
# COMPACT_ATOMS: atom_id res chain seq x y z
N MET A 1 22.04 -21.98 -4.22
CA MET A 1 21.06 -23.06 -3.94
C MET A 1 20.77 -23.18 -2.45
N THR A 2 21.78 -23.29 -1.59
CA THR A 2 21.61 -23.32 -0.11
C THR A 2 21.08 -22.00 0.48
N THR A 3 21.48 -20.86 -0.06
CA THR A 3 20.99 -19.53 0.35
C THR A 3 19.49 -19.36 0.12
N ILE A 4 18.99 -19.83 -1.02
CA ILE A 4 17.57 -19.72 -1.39
C ILE A 4 16.69 -20.50 -0.40
N LEU A 5 17.12 -21.70 0.01
CA LEU A 5 16.37 -22.53 0.96
C LEU A 5 16.33 -21.91 2.36
N SER A 6 17.44 -21.32 2.83
CA SER A 6 17.50 -20.66 4.13
C SER A 6 16.61 -19.40 4.18
N THR A 7 16.55 -18.62 3.10
CA THR A 7 15.68 -17.44 3.03
C THR A 7 14.19 -17.79 2.98
N ILE A 8 13.82 -18.91 2.35
CA ILE A 8 12.43 -19.41 2.37
C ILE A 8 12.05 -19.85 3.80
N LEU A 9 12.97 -20.48 4.52
CA LEU A 9 12.76 -20.94 5.90
C LEU A 9 12.72 -19.79 6.92
N MET A 10 13.51 -18.74 6.69
CA MET A 10 13.66 -17.59 7.60
C MET A 10 12.62 -16.48 7.36
N GLY A 11 11.63 -16.72 6.50
CA GLY A 11 10.41 -15.90 6.34
C GLY A 11 10.60 -14.50 5.76
N ALA A 12 11.83 -14.00 5.63
CA ALA A 12 12.12 -12.69 5.08
C ALA A 12 12.64 -12.80 3.64
N PRO A 13 11.82 -12.53 2.60
CA PRO A 13 12.31 -12.48 1.24
C PRO A 13 13.30 -11.32 1.09
N GLY A 14 14.50 -11.61 0.61
CA GLY A 14 15.51 -10.60 0.31
C GLY A 14 15.11 -9.72 -0.88
N PRO A 15 15.80 -8.59 -1.09
CA PRO A 15 15.47 -7.62 -2.14
C PRO A 15 15.35 -8.24 -3.54
N TRP A 16 16.17 -9.25 -3.84
CA TRP A 16 16.17 -9.94 -5.13
C TRP A 16 14.93 -10.84 -5.34
N GLN A 17 14.43 -11.48 -4.28
CA GLN A 17 13.21 -12.29 -4.35
C GLN A 17 11.97 -11.40 -4.46
N ILE A 18 11.95 -10.29 -3.72
CA ILE A 18 10.88 -9.28 -3.83
C ILE A 18 10.81 -8.76 -5.27
N ALA A 19 11.94 -8.42 -5.89
CA ALA A 19 11.99 -7.98 -7.28
C ALA A 19 11.38 -9.04 -8.24
N LEU A 20 11.72 -10.33 -8.07
CA LEU A 20 11.14 -11.41 -8.86
C LEU A 20 9.62 -11.55 -8.68
N ILE A 21 9.13 -11.44 -7.45
CA ILE A 21 7.69 -11.49 -7.15
C ILE A 21 6.96 -10.30 -7.80
N VAL A 22 7.52 -9.10 -7.69
CA VAL A 22 6.98 -7.89 -8.32
C VAL A 22 6.95 -8.05 -9.83
N ILE A 23 8.01 -8.58 -10.46
CA ILE A 23 8.03 -8.85 -11.90
C ILE A 23 6.97 -9.88 -12.29
N ALA A 24 6.82 -10.97 -11.54
CA ALA A 24 5.79 -11.97 -11.79
C ALA A 24 4.37 -11.39 -11.70
N LEU A 25 4.09 -10.56 -10.69
CA LEU A 25 2.83 -9.83 -10.56
C LEU A 25 2.63 -8.83 -11.71
N LEU A 26 3.68 -8.14 -12.15
CA LEU A 26 3.64 -7.23 -13.29
C LEU A 26 3.33 -7.97 -14.60
N LEU A 27 3.80 -9.20 -14.78
CA LEU A 27 3.47 -10.02 -15.94
C LEU A 27 2.02 -10.52 -15.89
N LEU A 28 1.54 -10.92 -14.72
CA LEU A 28 0.18 -11.45 -14.53
C LEU A 28 -0.90 -10.37 -14.61
N PHE A 29 -0.67 -9.23 -13.97
CA PHE A 29 -1.63 -8.12 -13.91
C PHE A 29 -1.36 -7.03 -14.97
N GLY A 30 -0.16 -7.00 -15.55
CA GLY A 30 0.30 -5.92 -16.43
C GLY A 30 0.84 -4.73 -15.64
N GLY A 31 1.93 -4.12 -16.12
CA GLY A 31 2.57 -2.98 -15.46
C GLY A 31 1.72 -1.72 -15.29
N ARG A 32 0.56 -1.66 -15.95
CA ARG A 32 -0.40 -0.54 -15.85
C ARG A 32 -1.43 -0.71 -14.74
N LYS A 33 -1.76 -1.93 -14.32
CA LYS A 33 -2.82 -2.16 -13.32
C LYS A 33 -2.38 -1.80 -11.89
N ILE A 34 -1.13 -2.08 -11.52
CA ILE A 34 -0.63 -1.74 -10.17
C ILE A 34 -0.69 -0.20 -9.93
N PRO A 35 -0.19 0.67 -10.81
CA PRO A 35 -0.32 2.12 -10.65
C PRO A 35 -1.77 2.63 -10.65
N GLU A 36 -2.65 2.01 -11.44
CA GLU A 36 -4.06 2.36 -11.53
C GLU A 36 -4.81 2.05 -10.23
N LEU A 37 -4.58 0.87 -9.66
CA LEU A 37 -5.11 0.46 -8.35
C LEU A 37 -4.57 1.36 -7.23
N MET A 38 -3.28 1.67 -7.23
CA MET A 38 -2.68 2.59 -6.25
C MET A 38 -3.27 4.01 -6.35
N ARG A 39 -3.52 4.51 -7.57
CA ARG A 39 -4.19 5.80 -7.79
C ARG A 39 -5.65 5.79 -7.33
N GLY A 40 -6.38 4.69 -7.55
CA GLY A 40 -7.74 4.51 -7.04
C GLY A 40 -7.77 4.51 -5.52
N LEU A 41 -6.94 3.67 -4.89
CA LEU A 41 -6.83 3.57 -3.44
C LEU A 41 -6.38 4.90 -2.81
N GLY A 42 -5.41 5.58 -3.40
CA GLY A 42 -4.92 6.86 -2.90
C GLY A 42 -5.98 7.97 -2.90
N ARG A 43 -6.86 7.98 -3.90
CA ARG A 43 -8.03 8.89 -3.93
C ARG A 43 -9.04 8.53 -2.83
N GLY A 44 -9.36 7.25 -2.67
CA GLY A 44 -10.26 6.80 -1.60
C GLY A 44 -9.75 7.11 -0.20
N ILE A 45 -8.44 6.90 0.06
CA ILE A 45 -7.82 7.26 1.35
C ILE A 45 -7.85 8.77 1.57
N LYS A 46 -7.62 9.57 0.52
CA LYS A 46 -7.67 11.04 0.60
C LYS A 46 -9.08 11.53 0.94
N GLU A 47 -10.09 11.06 0.20
CA GLU A 47 -11.50 11.41 0.46
C GLU A 47 -11.95 10.97 1.85
N PHE A 48 -11.57 9.76 2.28
CA PHE A 48 -11.86 9.26 3.64
C PHE A 48 -11.26 10.17 4.72
N LYS A 49 -10.00 10.58 4.53
CA LYS A 49 -9.32 11.48 5.47
C LYS A 49 -9.94 12.88 5.48
N ASP A 50 -10.32 13.41 4.32
CA ASP A 50 -10.90 14.74 4.19
C ASP A 50 -12.28 14.79 4.88
N ALA A 51 -13.13 13.77 4.68
CA ALA A 51 -14.43 13.66 5.37
C ALA A 51 -14.31 13.52 6.90
N THR A 52 -13.35 12.70 7.37
CA THR A 52 -13.10 12.54 8.83
C THR A 52 -12.58 13.84 9.47
N LYS A 53 -11.94 14.71 8.68
CA LYS A 53 -11.38 15.98 9.18
C LYS A 53 -12.44 17.06 9.37
N GLU A 54 -13.41 17.15 8.46
CA GLU A 54 -14.54 18.07 8.62
C GLU A 54 -15.31 17.77 9.91
N GLU A 55 -15.57 16.49 10.22
CA GLU A 55 -16.22 16.09 11.47
C GLU A 55 -15.39 16.46 12.72
N GLY A 56 -14.06 16.33 12.65
CA GLY A 56 -13.16 16.61 13.78
C GLY A 56 -12.85 18.09 14.02
N ASP A 57 -12.98 18.94 13.00
CA ASP A 57 -12.79 20.39 13.12
C ASP A 57 -14.09 21.08 13.61
N GLU A 58 -15.28 20.56 13.25
CA GLU A 58 -16.57 21.03 13.79
C GLU A 58 -16.74 20.80 15.30
N GLU A 59 -16.08 19.78 15.86
CA GLU A 59 -16.13 19.46 17.29
C GLU A 59 -15.23 20.40 18.11
N LYS A 60 -14.16 20.94 17.52
CA LYS A 60 -13.22 21.85 18.21
C LYS A 60 -13.72 23.29 18.32
N GLU A 61 -14.54 23.74 17.38
CA GLU A 61 -15.09 25.11 17.42
C GLU A 61 -16.19 25.29 18.49
N LYS A 62 -16.81 24.19 18.96
CA LYS A 62 -17.87 24.22 19.98
C LYS A 62 -17.37 24.14 21.44
N LEU A 63 -16.08 23.86 21.66
CA LEU A 63 -15.49 23.79 23.00
C LEU A 63 -14.86 25.12 23.48
N ASP A 64 -14.69 26.10 22.60
CA ASP A 64 -14.10 27.42 22.92
C ASP A 64 -15.15 28.56 23.05
N LYS A 65 -16.45 28.22 23.13
CA LYS A 65 -17.55 29.20 23.22
C LYS A 65 -18.45 29.02 24.43
#